data_AF-A0A2N7QW27-F1
#
_entry.id   AF-A0A2N7QW27-F1
#
_cell.length_a   1.000
_cell.length_b   1.000
_cell.length_c   1.000
_cell.angle_alpha   90.00
_cell.angle_beta   90.00
_cell.angle_gamma   90.00
#
_symmetry.space_group_name_H-M   'P 1'
#
loop_
_entity.id
_entity.type
_entity.pdbx_description
1 polymer ?
#
loop_
_entity_poly.entity_id
_entity_poly.type
_entity_poly.pdbx_seq_one_letter_code
_entity_poly.pdbx_strand_id
1 'polypeptide(L)'
;MRVKKSTMHPVLTLSSLSAVTKVALTIASLAVMPLQAVHASTTCAAAWSAATVYNTGDVASENGINYQANWWTQGNDPATSSGGSGSGQPWTVQSSCGGSTTPPPPPPPVITPDTIGFHLLLGSGTAQDQIALTSGNYTDLILSNVIAGVMYGHLVQEYDPGIQFDKDYLYGSIFGQLLQENIATEYYVDTSTLIDPSPNQAAVMGAGQGGPYQINNYAADMVSGSYTPAGHSLINYAAIQKNIGYTMATAATQYSKPTPPSFNNKYYGPMLTAYFHYNDFVSLIVTGPGPGGWVTPWQPAYNNALANFKTLPNNFLDVLLNVAYNQGYYGGLVGSYSSLGATATAATVASVNSYSSVWGVQDTYQQYPYQVRYYLDQLYNNPIPTTSATTFATPDNHVAFSVATLEGIFSNVFQTIDYVNSSGVGTYISATQASTAFNQALTQAGVASSATLDLGNATDRAATFRVLEYAIGDLETNLGTQFNATTNSQL
;
A
#
# COMPACT_ATOMS: atom_id res chain seq x y z
N MET A 1 31.94 -38.86 0.44
CA MET A 1 32.04 -39.57 -0.87
C MET A 1 31.25 -38.77 -1.89
N ARG A 2 31.96 -38.26 -2.91
CA ARG A 2 31.54 -37.76 -4.24
C ARG A 2 30.46 -36.65 -4.39
N VAL A 3 31.02 -35.48 -4.67
CA VAL A 3 30.57 -34.34 -5.49
C VAL A 3 29.85 -34.73 -6.80
N LYS A 4 28.90 -33.91 -7.26
CA LYS A 4 28.77 -33.51 -8.68
C LYS A 4 28.04 -32.17 -8.83
N LYS A 5 28.80 -31.15 -9.25
CA LYS A 5 28.35 -29.90 -9.89
C LYS A 5 28.04 -30.19 -11.37
N SER A 6 27.13 -29.43 -11.97
CA SER A 6 27.04 -29.30 -13.43
C SER A 6 26.78 -27.84 -13.82
N THR A 7 27.71 -27.30 -14.60
CA THR A 7 27.73 -25.98 -15.24
C THR A 7 27.24 -26.09 -16.68
N MET A 8 26.57 -25.06 -17.20
CA MET A 8 26.49 -24.78 -18.64
C MET A 8 26.56 -23.26 -18.88
N HIS A 9 27.46 -22.86 -19.79
CA HIS A 9 27.60 -21.51 -20.35
C HIS A 9 26.94 -21.42 -21.74
N PRO A 10 26.52 -20.23 -22.20
CA PRO A 10 25.85 -20.02 -23.48
C PRO A 10 26.82 -19.71 -24.64
N VAL A 11 26.33 -19.91 -25.87
CA VAL A 11 27.00 -19.59 -27.14
C VAL A 11 26.41 -18.31 -27.73
N LEU A 12 27.27 -17.35 -28.10
CA LEU A 12 26.97 -16.13 -28.86
C LEU A 12 27.14 -16.38 -30.36
N THR A 13 26.30 -15.77 -31.20
CA THR A 13 26.66 -15.38 -32.58
C THR A 13 26.04 -14.02 -32.96
N LEU A 14 26.86 -13.17 -33.57
CA LEU A 14 26.61 -11.80 -34.02
C LEU A 14 26.75 -11.77 -35.55
N SER A 15 25.93 -11.00 -36.28
CA SER A 15 26.17 -10.71 -37.71
C SER A 15 25.66 -9.33 -38.16
N SER A 16 26.59 -8.36 -38.14
CA SER A 16 27.01 -7.39 -39.19
C SER A 16 26.07 -6.73 -40.23
N LEU A 17 26.24 -5.40 -40.35
CA LEU A 17 26.40 -4.51 -41.54
C LEU A 17 25.25 -4.38 -42.57
N SER A 18 24.84 -3.18 -43.02
CA SER A 18 25.61 -2.30 -43.94
C SER A 18 24.89 -0.95 -44.19
N ALA A 19 25.66 0.09 -44.54
CA ALA A 19 25.27 1.49 -44.80
C ALA A 19 24.93 1.79 -46.28
N VAL A 20 24.17 2.87 -46.56
CA VAL A 20 24.22 3.67 -47.83
C VAL A 20 23.86 5.16 -47.59
N THR A 21 24.45 6.03 -48.41
CA THR A 21 24.75 7.47 -48.28
C THR A 21 23.92 8.39 -49.23
N LYS A 22 23.88 9.71 -48.90
CA LYS A 22 23.76 10.94 -49.76
C LYS A 22 22.37 11.62 -49.83
N VAL A 23 22.17 12.95 -49.97
CA VAL A 23 22.89 14.26 -49.87
C VAL A 23 21.78 15.34 -49.97
N ALA A 24 21.83 16.45 -49.21
CA ALA A 24 21.46 17.82 -49.67
C ALA A 24 21.76 18.90 -48.61
N LEU A 25 22.28 20.04 -49.06
CA LEU A 25 22.90 21.13 -48.28
C LEU A 25 21.94 22.34 -48.17
N THR A 26 21.74 22.90 -46.97
CA THR A 26 21.23 24.28 -46.76
C THR A 26 21.79 24.88 -45.45
N ILE A 27 21.86 26.22 -45.42
CA ILE A 27 22.80 27.06 -44.67
C ILE A 27 22.34 27.38 -43.23
N ALA A 28 23.34 27.58 -42.37
CA ALA A 28 23.32 27.65 -40.91
C ALA A 28 22.44 28.71 -40.24
N SER A 29 21.90 28.37 -39.07
CA SER A 29 21.53 29.25 -37.96
C SER A 29 21.76 28.51 -36.63
N LEU A 30 22.40 29.20 -35.67
CA LEU A 30 23.08 28.62 -34.50
C LEU A 30 22.15 28.07 -33.40
N ALA A 31 22.40 26.82 -33.00
CA ALA A 31 22.35 26.34 -31.61
C ALA A 31 23.26 25.11 -31.50
N VAL A 32 24.47 25.25 -30.94
CA VAL A 32 25.37 24.12 -30.67
C VAL A 32 24.89 23.42 -29.40
N MET A 33 24.20 22.29 -29.54
CA MET A 33 24.16 21.29 -28.48
C MET A 33 25.46 20.48 -28.55
N PRO A 34 26.19 20.26 -27.44
CA PRO A 34 27.31 19.35 -27.46
C PRO A 34 26.82 17.91 -27.67
N LEU A 35 27.34 17.27 -28.71
CA LEU A 35 27.26 15.82 -28.88
C LEU A 35 28.11 15.19 -27.77
N GLN A 36 27.49 14.68 -26.70
CA GLN A 36 28.24 13.88 -25.74
C GLN A 36 28.59 12.54 -26.40
N ALA A 37 29.88 12.30 -26.56
CA ALA A 37 30.42 10.99 -26.85
C ALA A 37 30.02 10.04 -25.71
N VAL A 38 29.27 8.98 -26.02
CA VAL A 38 29.11 7.83 -25.13
C VAL A 38 30.49 7.18 -24.98
N HIS A 39 31.22 7.52 -23.92
CA HIS A 39 32.35 6.74 -23.47
C HIS A 39 31.81 5.44 -22.89
N ALA A 40 32.16 4.31 -23.50
CA ALA A 40 31.89 3.00 -22.93
C ALA A 40 32.57 2.93 -21.55
N SER A 41 31.79 2.74 -20.48
CA SER A 41 32.33 2.64 -19.12
C SER A 41 33.20 1.39 -19.01
N THR A 42 34.45 1.54 -18.59
CA THR A 42 35.32 0.41 -18.27
C THR A 42 34.75 -0.39 -17.10
N THR A 43 34.56 -1.69 -17.27
CA THR A 43 34.10 -2.63 -16.23
C THR A 43 35.08 -2.67 -15.05
N CYS A 44 34.56 -2.72 -13.81
CA CYS A 44 35.40 -2.92 -12.63
C CYS A 44 36.01 -4.31 -12.59
N ALA A 45 37.29 -4.36 -12.19
CA ALA A 45 37.96 -5.59 -11.78
C ALA A 45 37.40 -6.07 -10.43
N ALA A 46 37.82 -7.24 -9.97
CA ALA A 46 37.43 -7.76 -8.66
C ALA A 46 37.82 -6.77 -7.54
N ALA A 47 36.96 -6.64 -6.51
CA ALA A 47 37.20 -5.74 -5.40
C ALA A 47 38.51 -6.09 -4.67
N TRP A 48 39.26 -5.06 -4.26
CA TRP A 48 40.48 -5.22 -3.50
C TRP A 48 40.23 -5.89 -2.13
N SER A 49 41.18 -6.68 -1.67
CA SER A 49 41.16 -7.32 -0.35
C SER A 49 42.54 -7.31 0.29
N ALA A 50 42.61 -6.84 1.53
CA ALA A 50 43.85 -6.77 2.30
C ALA A 50 44.56 -8.13 2.49
N ALA A 51 43.80 -9.22 2.48
CA ALA A 51 44.34 -10.58 2.66
C ALA A 51 44.92 -11.17 1.36
N THR A 52 44.61 -10.59 0.20
CA THR A 52 45.02 -11.09 -1.12
C THR A 52 46.39 -10.55 -1.50
N VAL A 53 47.23 -11.42 -2.06
CA VAL A 53 48.50 -11.04 -2.69
C VAL A 53 48.25 -10.63 -4.13
N TYR A 54 48.80 -9.47 -4.53
CA TYR A 54 48.76 -8.96 -5.90
C TYR A 54 50.17 -8.84 -6.46
N ASN A 55 50.39 -9.36 -7.67
CA ASN A 55 51.67 -9.31 -8.40
C ASN A 55 51.67 -8.19 -9.44
N THR A 56 52.85 -7.88 -10.00
CA THR A 56 52.97 -6.86 -11.06
C THR A 56 51.94 -7.09 -12.17
N GLY A 57 51.15 -6.05 -12.45
CA GLY A 57 50.16 -6.04 -13.52
C GLY A 57 48.75 -6.47 -13.10
N ASP A 58 48.58 -7.08 -11.92
CA ASP A 58 47.25 -7.44 -11.40
C ASP A 58 46.39 -6.19 -11.16
N VAL A 59 45.08 -6.32 -11.39
CA VAL A 59 44.13 -5.20 -11.27
C VAL A 59 43.06 -5.53 -10.23
N ALA A 60 42.82 -4.59 -9.33
CA ALA A 60 41.74 -4.64 -8.34
C ALA A 60 40.94 -3.34 -8.35
N SER A 61 39.68 -3.39 -7.94
CA SER A 61 38.82 -2.21 -7.82
C SER A 61 38.61 -1.80 -6.37
N GLU A 62 38.62 -0.50 -6.12
CA GLU A 62 38.22 0.10 -4.85
C GLU A 62 37.59 1.48 -5.12
N ASN A 63 36.48 1.80 -4.47
CA ASN A 63 35.78 3.09 -4.62
C ASN A 63 35.48 3.49 -6.08
N GLY A 64 35.17 2.53 -6.96
CA GLY A 64 34.84 2.80 -8.37
C GLY A 64 36.04 3.18 -9.24
N ILE A 65 37.25 2.79 -8.84
CA ILE A 65 38.48 3.00 -9.62
C ILE A 65 39.22 1.67 -9.72
N ASN A 66 39.73 1.34 -10.91
CA ASN A 66 40.65 0.22 -11.07
C ASN A 66 42.09 0.69 -10.77
N TYR A 67 42.82 -0.13 -10.03
CA TYR A 67 44.23 0.09 -9.69
C TYR A 67 45.05 -1.09 -10.18
N GLN A 68 46.22 -0.81 -10.76
CA GLN A 68 47.16 -1.84 -11.22
C GLN A 68 48.36 -1.92 -10.29
N ALA A 69 48.69 -3.13 -9.83
CA ALA A 69 49.86 -3.35 -8.97
C ALA A 69 51.15 -3.15 -9.76
N ASN A 70 52.07 -2.34 -9.25
CA ASN A 70 53.37 -2.06 -9.86
C ASN A 70 54.38 -3.19 -9.58
N TRP A 71 54.26 -3.81 -8.41
CA TRP A 71 55.05 -4.96 -7.95
C TRP A 71 54.27 -5.76 -6.91
N TRP A 72 54.87 -6.83 -6.40
CA TRP A 72 54.29 -7.65 -5.35
C TRP A 72 53.83 -6.79 -4.16
N THR A 73 52.56 -6.92 -3.78
CA THR A 73 51.99 -6.17 -2.67
C THR A 73 50.86 -6.97 -1.99
N GLN A 74 50.77 -6.86 -0.67
CA GLN A 74 49.70 -7.45 0.15
C GLN A 74 49.41 -6.51 1.32
N GLY A 75 48.14 -6.30 1.64
CA GLY A 75 47.71 -5.43 2.74
C GLY A 75 47.85 -3.92 2.50
N ASN A 76 48.52 -3.48 1.43
CA ASN A 76 48.59 -2.07 1.07
C ASN A 76 47.34 -1.66 0.27
N ASP A 77 46.52 -0.82 0.90
CA ASP A 77 45.28 -0.27 0.35
C ASP A 77 45.57 0.62 -0.89
N PRO A 78 44.99 0.31 -2.05
CA PRO A 78 45.26 1.04 -3.30
C PRO A 78 44.73 2.47 -3.33
N ALA A 79 43.67 2.80 -2.57
CA ALA A 79 43.16 4.16 -2.46
C ALA A 79 44.14 5.09 -1.71
N THR A 80 44.95 4.55 -0.81
CA THR A 80 45.90 5.33 0.02
C THR A 80 47.39 5.11 -0.33
N SER A 81 47.71 4.02 -1.04
CA SER A 81 49.07 3.62 -1.40
C SER A 81 49.28 3.56 -2.92
N SER A 82 48.87 4.61 -3.64
CA SER A 82 49.01 4.73 -5.10
C SER A 82 49.70 6.03 -5.54
N GLY A 83 50.30 6.01 -6.74
CA GLY A 83 50.98 7.18 -7.30
C GLY A 83 51.44 6.98 -8.75
N GLY A 84 51.79 8.08 -9.42
CA GLY A 84 52.30 8.05 -10.80
C GLY A 84 53.63 7.32 -10.95
N SER A 85 54.05 7.07 -12.19
CA SER A 85 55.33 6.41 -12.48
C SER A 85 56.50 7.12 -11.77
N GLY A 86 57.28 6.36 -10.99
CA GLY A 86 58.41 6.87 -10.20
C GLY A 86 58.07 7.32 -8.77
N SER A 87 56.81 7.22 -8.33
CA SER A 87 56.37 7.63 -6.98
C SER A 87 56.79 6.69 -5.84
N GLY A 88 57.27 5.48 -6.16
CA GLY A 88 57.61 4.45 -5.17
C GLY A 88 56.39 3.77 -4.51
N GLN A 89 55.18 4.00 -5.02
CA GLN A 89 53.94 3.42 -4.48
C GLN A 89 53.60 2.07 -5.14
N PRO A 90 53.04 1.10 -4.38
CA PRO A 90 52.75 -0.25 -4.88
C PRO A 90 51.64 -0.31 -5.93
N TRP A 91 50.80 0.73 -6.03
CA TRP A 91 49.68 0.78 -6.97
C TRP A 91 49.78 1.98 -7.92
N THR A 92 49.39 1.78 -9.18
CA THR A 92 49.14 2.86 -10.16
C THR A 92 47.65 2.95 -10.45
N VAL A 93 47.10 4.16 -10.32
CA VAL A 93 45.70 4.45 -10.65
C VAL A 93 45.48 4.27 -12.16
N GLN A 94 44.48 3.49 -12.54
CA GLN A 94 44.06 3.34 -13.94
C GLN A 94 42.88 4.29 -14.22
N SER A 95 41.80 3.79 -14.82
CA SER A 95 40.57 4.55 -15.04
C SER A 95 39.53 4.29 -13.96
N SER A 96 38.59 5.23 -13.83
CA SER A 96 37.33 5.00 -13.13
C SER A 96 36.64 3.77 -13.74
N CYS A 97 36.23 2.86 -12.89
CA CYS A 97 35.52 1.67 -13.28
C CYS A 97 34.13 1.69 -12.65
N GLY A 98 33.14 1.21 -13.39
CA GLY A 98 31.74 1.35 -12.98
C GLY A 98 31.15 2.67 -13.45
N GLY A 99 30.10 2.56 -14.25
CA GLY A 99 29.20 3.67 -14.51
C GLY A 99 28.31 3.87 -13.30
N SER A 100 28.62 4.88 -12.49
CA SER A 100 27.62 5.65 -11.77
C SER A 100 28.14 7.06 -11.67
N THR A 101 27.59 7.93 -12.51
CA THR A 101 27.56 9.37 -12.28
C THR A 101 27.15 9.61 -10.83
N THR A 102 28.00 10.19 -9.98
CA THR A 102 27.47 10.79 -8.74
C THR A 102 26.52 11.89 -9.21
N PRO A 103 25.21 11.79 -8.97
CA PRO A 103 24.28 12.83 -9.35
C PRO A 103 24.68 14.11 -8.58
N PRO A 104 24.28 15.31 -9.03
CA PRO A 104 24.17 16.44 -8.10
C PRO A 104 23.45 15.95 -6.83
N PRO A 105 23.67 16.54 -5.63
CA PRO A 105 22.88 16.19 -4.45
C PRO A 105 21.43 16.09 -4.90
N PRO A 106 20.73 14.97 -4.64
CA PRO A 106 19.40 14.76 -5.19
C PRO A 106 18.64 16.06 -4.92
N PRO A 107 18.01 16.68 -5.93
CA PRO A 107 17.17 17.82 -5.67
C PRO A 107 16.26 17.44 -4.50
N PRO A 108 15.98 18.36 -3.56
CA PRO A 108 15.07 18.07 -2.45
C PRO A 108 13.86 17.33 -3.04
N PRO A 109 13.37 16.25 -2.41
CA PRO A 109 12.30 15.41 -2.96
C PRO A 109 11.25 16.32 -3.56
N VAL A 110 11.14 16.30 -4.89
CA VAL A 110 10.23 17.19 -5.59
C VAL A 110 8.86 16.59 -5.33
N ILE A 111 8.13 17.18 -4.39
CA ILE A 111 6.70 16.96 -4.30
C ILE A 111 6.15 17.43 -5.63
N THR A 112 5.73 16.48 -6.45
CA THR A 112 5.12 16.77 -7.74
C THR A 112 3.63 16.96 -7.43
N PRO A 113 3.06 18.16 -7.62
CA PRO A 113 1.63 18.36 -7.45
C PRO A 113 0.85 17.34 -8.28
N ASP A 114 -0.31 16.97 -7.77
CA ASP A 114 -1.20 15.96 -8.35
C ASP A 114 -0.56 14.57 -8.54
N THR A 115 0.31 14.15 -7.60
CA THR A 115 0.84 12.78 -7.57
C THR A 115 0.85 12.19 -6.17
N ILE A 116 0.71 10.87 -6.09
CA ILE A 116 0.91 10.09 -4.86
C ILE A 116 2.00 9.07 -5.14
N GLY A 117 3.11 9.17 -4.42
CA GLY A 117 4.20 8.21 -4.44
C GLY A 117 3.99 7.11 -3.41
N PHE A 118 4.24 5.86 -3.80
CA PHE A 118 4.06 4.67 -2.95
C PHE A 118 5.18 3.64 -3.13
N HIS A 119 5.10 2.54 -2.39
CA HIS A 119 6.16 1.52 -2.28
C HIS A 119 7.52 2.10 -1.88
N LEU A 120 7.59 2.73 -0.71
CA LEU A 120 8.81 3.29 -0.13
C LEU A 120 9.00 2.91 1.33
N LEU A 121 10.24 2.79 1.78
CA LEU A 121 10.57 2.74 3.21
C LEU A 121 10.85 4.17 3.72
N LEU A 122 10.06 4.62 4.69
CA LEU A 122 10.21 5.96 5.27
C LEU A 122 11.61 6.11 5.88
N GLY A 123 12.35 7.11 5.42
CA GLY A 123 13.73 7.38 5.85
C GLY A 123 14.81 6.47 5.29
N SER A 124 14.49 5.59 4.32
CA SER A 124 15.46 4.68 3.70
C SER A 124 15.40 4.62 2.17
N GLY A 125 14.44 5.28 1.52
CA GLY A 125 14.33 5.29 0.06
C GLY A 125 13.33 6.32 -0.47
N THR A 126 13.25 6.42 -1.79
CA THR A 126 12.22 7.18 -2.50
C THR A 126 11.06 6.25 -2.89
N ALA A 127 9.91 6.83 -3.24
CA ALA A 127 8.83 6.10 -3.89
C ALA A 127 9.36 5.32 -5.11
N GLN A 128 8.99 4.04 -5.19
CA GLN A 128 9.29 3.19 -6.34
C GLN A 128 8.24 3.40 -7.43
N ASP A 129 7.00 3.66 -7.01
CA ASP A 129 5.85 3.79 -7.90
C ASP A 129 5.07 5.09 -7.59
N GLN A 130 4.29 5.54 -8.57
CA GLN A 130 3.49 6.76 -8.44
C GLN A 130 2.22 6.69 -9.28
N ILE A 131 1.14 7.29 -8.76
CA ILE A 131 -0.06 7.58 -9.54
C ILE A 131 -0.18 9.08 -9.81
N ALA A 132 -0.74 9.44 -10.98
CA ALA A 132 -1.00 10.82 -11.37
C ALA A 132 -2.50 11.14 -11.26
N LEU A 133 -2.83 12.20 -10.53
CA LEU A 133 -4.21 12.64 -10.26
C LEU A 133 -4.74 13.59 -11.34
N THR A 134 -3.86 14.22 -12.12
CA THR A 134 -4.16 15.28 -13.11
C THR A 134 -5.18 14.91 -14.19
N SER A 135 -5.32 13.63 -14.54
CA SER A 135 -6.25 13.18 -15.58
C SER A 135 -7.62 12.78 -15.04
N GLY A 136 -7.80 12.74 -13.72
CA GLY A 136 -8.98 12.16 -13.08
C GLY A 136 -9.10 10.64 -13.22
N ASN A 137 -8.13 9.96 -13.86
CA ASN A 137 -8.15 8.52 -14.15
C ASN A 137 -8.30 7.66 -12.89
N TYR A 138 -7.94 8.17 -11.71
CA TYR A 138 -8.02 7.43 -10.44
C TYR A 138 -9.22 7.80 -9.57
N THR A 139 -10.03 8.78 -9.98
CA THR A 139 -11.09 9.36 -9.13
C THR A 139 -12.09 8.30 -8.67
N ASP A 140 -12.52 7.43 -9.57
CA ASP A 140 -13.50 6.40 -9.25
C ASP A 140 -12.93 5.27 -8.38
N LEU A 141 -11.67 4.88 -8.60
CA LEU A 141 -10.96 3.94 -7.75
C LEU A 141 -10.77 4.49 -6.34
N ILE A 142 -10.31 5.74 -6.21
CA ILE A 142 -10.12 6.41 -4.91
C ILE A 142 -11.46 6.53 -4.18
N LEU A 143 -12.51 7.03 -4.84
CA LEU A 143 -13.81 7.20 -4.20
C LEU A 143 -14.47 5.86 -3.83
N SER A 144 -14.28 4.81 -4.62
CA SER A 144 -14.73 3.47 -4.27
C SER A 144 -14.07 2.95 -2.98
N ASN A 145 -12.77 3.19 -2.82
CA ASN A 145 -12.05 2.86 -1.59
C ASN A 145 -12.51 3.73 -0.40
N VAL A 146 -12.79 5.02 -0.62
CA VAL A 146 -13.34 5.90 0.42
C VAL A 146 -14.72 5.43 0.87
N ILE A 147 -15.60 5.02 -0.04
CA ILE A 147 -16.92 4.46 0.30
C ILE A 147 -16.77 3.21 1.17
N ALA A 148 -15.87 2.30 0.79
CA ALA A 148 -15.57 1.11 1.58
C ALA A 148 -14.97 1.46 2.95
N GLY A 149 -14.12 2.48 3.04
CA GLY A 149 -13.58 2.97 4.30
C GLY A 149 -14.62 3.58 5.24
N VAL A 150 -15.60 4.30 4.69
CA VAL A 150 -16.74 4.79 5.48
C VAL A 150 -17.61 3.63 5.95
N MET A 151 -17.84 2.59 5.12
CA MET A 151 -18.49 1.36 5.56
C MET A 151 -17.71 0.70 6.70
N TYR A 152 -16.39 0.58 6.59
CA TYR A 152 -15.55 0.02 7.65
C TYR A 152 -15.74 0.79 8.98
N GLY A 153 -15.71 2.12 8.94
CA GLY A 153 -16.02 2.97 10.08
C GLY A 153 -17.40 2.73 10.68
N HIS A 154 -18.42 2.66 9.81
CA HIS A 154 -19.81 2.40 10.19
C HIS A 154 -19.95 1.07 10.94
N LEU A 155 -19.38 -0.02 10.40
CA LEU A 155 -19.39 -1.34 11.02
C LEU A 155 -18.70 -1.35 12.40
N VAL A 156 -17.56 -0.67 12.53
CA VAL A 156 -16.84 -0.53 13.82
C VAL A 156 -17.69 0.22 14.85
N GLN A 157 -18.34 1.31 14.46
CA GLN A 157 -19.21 2.09 15.37
C GLN A 157 -20.49 1.34 15.75
N GLU A 158 -21.03 0.53 14.85
CA GLU A 158 -22.19 -0.30 15.12
C GLU A 158 -21.86 -1.42 16.13
N TYR A 159 -20.67 -2.01 16.02
CA TYR A 159 -20.21 -3.04 16.95
C TYR A 159 -19.82 -2.48 18.33
N ASP A 160 -19.08 -1.36 18.35
CA ASP A 160 -18.67 -0.70 19.60
C ASP A 160 -19.14 0.77 19.69
N PRO A 161 -20.42 0.99 20.05
CA PRO A 161 -20.99 2.33 20.11
C PRO A 161 -20.17 3.31 20.98
N GLY A 162 -19.93 4.49 20.42
CA GLY A 162 -19.16 5.57 21.05
C GLY A 162 -17.64 5.46 20.87
N ILE A 163 -17.14 4.43 20.19
CA ILE A 163 -15.73 4.40 19.76
C ILE A 163 -15.42 5.62 18.90
N GLN A 164 -14.33 6.30 19.20
CA GLN A 164 -13.81 7.42 18.40
C GLN A 164 -12.57 6.94 17.64
N PHE A 165 -12.26 7.60 16.53
CA PHE A 165 -11.08 7.36 15.72
C PHE A 165 -10.85 8.57 14.82
N ASP A 166 -9.66 8.69 14.25
CA ASP A 166 -9.41 9.65 13.19
C ASP A 166 -10.05 9.16 11.88
N LYS A 167 -11.03 9.92 11.36
CA LYS A 167 -11.78 9.54 10.15
C LYS A 167 -10.90 9.57 8.90
N ASP A 168 -9.94 10.49 8.81
CA ASP A 168 -9.08 10.58 7.63
C ASP A 168 -8.26 9.30 7.49
N TYR A 169 -7.71 8.80 8.60
CA TYR A 169 -6.89 7.60 8.57
C TYR A 169 -7.70 6.30 8.58
N LEU A 170 -8.78 6.20 9.37
CA LEU A 170 -9.58 4.97 9.39
C LEU A 170 -10.30 4.76 8.05
N TYR A 171 -10.95 5.80 7.49
CA TYR A 171 -11.66 5.68 6.22
C TYR A 171 -10.70 5.62 5.05
N GLY A 172 -9.58 6.33 5.13
CA GLY A 172 -8.53 6.25 4.11
C GLY A 172 -7.80 4.91 4.08
N SER A 173 -7.83 4.12 5.16
CA SER A 173 -7.01 2.89 5.28
C SER A 173 -7.23 1.93 4.12
N ILE A 174 -8.43 1.83 3.55
CA ILE A 174 -8.68 0.92 2.43
C ILE A 174 -7.87 1.33 1.18
N PHE A 175 -7.82 2.62 0.86
CA PHE A 175 -7.03 3.13 -0.26
C PHE A 175 -5.52 3.06 0.03
N GLY A 176 -5.10 3.41 1.25
CA GLY A 176 -3.69 3.28 1.62
C GLY A 176 -3.22 1.82 1.60
N GLN A 177 -4.09 0.89 2.00
CA GLN A 177 -3.83 -0.55 1.95
C GLN A 177 -3.73 -1.06 0.50
N LEU A 178 -4.56 -0.54 -0.41
CA LEU A 178 -4.40 -0.82 -1.84
C LEU A 178 -3.00 -0.42 -2.33
N LEU A 179 -2.58 0.80 -2.04
CA LEU A 179 -1.27 1.30 -2.46
C LEU A 179 -0.11 0.59 -1.76
N GLN A 180 -0.35 -0.03 -0.61
CA GLN A 180 0.67 -0.75 0.12
C GLN A 180 0.86 -2.19 -0.37
N GLU A 181 -0.22 -2.87 -0.75
CA GLU A 181 -0.19 -4.30 -1.07
C GLU A 181 -0.21 -4.60 -2.56
N ASN A 182 -0.82 -3.72 -3.36
CA ASN A 182 -1.03 -3.99 -4.76
C ASN A 182 0.24 -3.66 -5.56
N ILE A 183 0.70 -4.63 -6.32
CA ILE A 183 1.99 -4.59 -7.03
C ILE A 183 2.04 -3.64 -8.24
N ALA A 184 0.92 -3.02 -8.62
CA ALA A 184 0.74 -2.47 -9.97
C ALA A 184 -0.40 -1.43 -10.07
N THR A 185 -0.70 -0.70 -8.99
CA THR A 185 -1.82 0.27 -8.97
C THR A 185 -1.66 1.35 -10.04
N GLU A 186 -0.43 1.68 -10.42
CA GLU A 186 -0.08 2.64 -11.47
C GLU A 186 -0.54 2.25 -12.89
N TYR A 187 -0.94 0.99 -13.10
CA TYR A 187 -1.49 0.49 -14.36
C TYR A 187 -3.03 0.49 -14.43
N TYR A 188 -3.71 1.03 -13.40
CA TYR A 188 -5.15 1.22 -13.43
C TYR A 188 -5.62 2.09 -14.61
N VAL A 189 -6.77 1.73 -15.18
CA VAL A 189 -7.47 2.51 -16.21
C VAL A 189 -8.95 2.64 -15.85
N ASP A 190 -9.47 3.86 -15.89
CA ASP A 190 -10.86 4.21 -15.51
C ASP A 190 -11.93 3.47 -16.34
N THR A 191 -11.62 3.15 -17.60
CA THR A 191 -12.48 2.36 -18.49
C THR A 191 -12.68 0.91 -18.07
N SER A 192 -11.87 0.40 -17.14
CA SER A 192 -11.95 -0.97 -16.63
C SER A 192 -12.76 -1.03 -15.34
N THR A 193 -13.44 -2.16 -15.09
CA THR A 193 -14.00 -2.46 -13.76
C THR A 193 -12.99 -3.14 -12.83
N LEU A 194 -11.77 -3.39 -13.32
CA LEU A 194 -10.70 -3.99 -12.55
C LEU A 194 -9.83 -2.92 -11.88
N ILE A 195 -9.33 -3.21 -10.68
CA ILE A 195 -8.35 -2.39 -9.95
C ILE A 195 -7.04 -2.36 -10.74
N ASP A 196 -6.64 -3.50 -11.30
CA ASP A 196 -5.56 -3.57 -12.28
C ASP A 196 -5.90 -4.58 -13.38
N PRO A 197 -6.03 -4.15 -14.66
CA PRO A 197 -6.18 -5.06 -15.80
C PRO A 197 -4.85 -5.62 -16.32
N SER A 198 -3.70 -5.21 -15.78
CA SER A 198 -2.37 -5.64 -16.21
C SER A 198 -2.19 -7.16 -16.07
N PRO A 199 -1.46 -7.81 -17.00
CA PRO A 199 -1.05 -9.20 -16.84
C PRO A 199 -0.24 -9.46 -15.57
N ASN A 200 0.43 -8.44 -15.02
CA ASN A 200 1.18 -8.55 -13.76
C ASN A 200 0.28 -8.95 -12.59
N GLN A 201 -0.99 -8.53 -12.61
CA GLN A 201 -1.97 -8.84 -11.57
C GLN A 201 -2.18 -10.34 -11.37
N ALA A 202 -1.83 -11.18 -12.34
CA ALA A 202 -1.87 -12.64 -12.20
C ALA A 202 -1.01 -13.17 -11.04
N ALA A 203 0.07 -12.45 -10.65
CA ALA A 203 0.96 -12.85 -9.56
C ALA A 203 0.24 -12.89 -8.20
N VAL A 204 -0.76 -12.02 -7.99
CA VAL A 204 -1.53 -11.91 -6.74
C VAL A 204 -2.95 -12.50 -6.85
N MET A 205 -3.28 -13.13 -7.97
CA MET A 205 -4.58 -13.79 -8.20
C MET A 205 -4.48 -15.33 -8.27
N GLY A 206 -3.27 -15.86 -8.05
CA GLY A 206 -2.98 -17.30 -8.09
C GLY A 206 -3.56 -18.11 -6.94
N ALA A 207 -3.22 -19.40 -6.90
CA ALA A 207 -3.69 -20.28 -5.84
C ALA A 207 -3.17 -19.82 -4.46
N GLY A 208 -4.10 -19.65 -3.50
CA GLY A 208 -3.76 -19.21 -2.14
C GLY A 208 -3.39 -17.73 -2.02
N GLN A 209 -3.59 -16.94 -3.07
CA GLN A 209 -3.36 -15.50 -3.06
C GLN A 209 -4.62 -14.72 -2.63
N GLY A 210 -4.42 -13.48 -2.21
CA GLY A 210 -5.46 -12.60 -1.66
C GLY A 210 -5.84 -11.42 -2.54
N GLY A 211 -5.41 -11.39 -3.80
CA GLY A 211 -5.72 -10.31 -4.74
C GLY A 211 -4.97 -9.00 -4.44
N PRO A 212 -5.44 -7.87 -5.00
CA PRO A 212 -4.79 -6.55 -4.87
C PRO A 212 -4.54 -6.13 -3.42
N TYR A 213 -5.40 -6.53 -2.49
CA TYR A 213 -5.30 -6.16 -1.07
C TYR A 213 -4.62 -7.24 -0.20
N GLN A 214 -4.17 -8.35 -0.78
CA GLN A 214 -3.55 -9.46 -0.02
C GLN A 214 -4.45 -10.06 1.08
N ILE A 215 -5.75 -10.20 0.80
CA ILE A 215 -6.71 -10.87 1.69
C ILE A 215 -6.50 -12.39 1.61
N ASN A 216 -5.53 -12.92 2.34
CA ASN A 216 -5.05 -14.29 2.16
C ASN A 216 -5.87 -15.37 2.92
N ASN A 217 -6.75 -14.98 3.85
CA ASN A 217 -7.50 -15.95 4.68
C ASN A 217 -8.97 -15.56 4.93
N TYR A 218 -9.77 -15.44 3.89
CA TYR A 218 -11.13 -14.90 3.98
C TYR A 218 -12.23 -15.88 4.39
N ALA A 219 -12.10 -17.18 4.08
CA ALA A 219 -13.09 -18.18 4.51
C ALA A 219 -12.76 -18.90 5.84
N ALA A 220 -11.63 -18.57 6.48
CA ALA A 220 -11.36 -19.05 7.84
C ALA A 220 -12.10 -18.19 8.85
N ASP A 221 -12.70 -18.84 9.83
CA ASP A 221 -13.24 -18.19 11.00
C ASP A 221 -12.07 -17.84 11.94
N MET A 222 -11.82 -16.53 12.06
CA MET A 222 -10.63 -15.98 12.71
C MET A 222 -10.66 -16.12 14.24
N VAL A 223 -11.81 -16.46 14.81
CA VAL A 223 -12.00 -16.68 16.25
C VAL A 223 -11.87 -18.16 16.60
N SER A 224 -12.58 -19.04 15.89
CA SER A 224 -12.54 -20.48 16.12
C SER A 224 -11.28 -21.15 15.59
N GLY A 225 -10.53 -20.48 14.70
CA GLY A 225 -9.36 -21.03 14.04
C GLY A 225 -9.70 -22.20 13.11
N SER A 226 -10.90 -22.19 12.52
CA SER A 226 -11.41 -23.27 11.69
C SER A 226 -12.02 -22.74 10.39
N TYR A 227 -12.23 -23.61 9.40
CA TYR A 227 -12.99 -23.28 8.19
C TYR A 227 -14.48 -23.61 8.32
N THR A 228 -14.94 -23.98 9.52
CA THR A 228 -16.36 -24.10 9.80
C THR A 228 -16.90 -22.71 10.11
N PRO A 229 -17.88 -22.20 9.34
CA PRO A 229 -18.43 -20.87 9.60
C PRO A 229 -19.02 -20.80 11.01
N ALA A 230 -18.46 -19.93 11.85
CA ALA A 230 -18.93 -19.70 13.22
C ALA A 230 -19.16 -18.20 13.49
N GLY A 231 -19.36 -17.41 12.43
CA GLY A 231 -19.74 -16.01 12.49
C GLY A 231 -18.60 -15.02 12.26
N HIS A 232 -17.33 -15.47 12.23
CA HIS A 232 -16.16 -14.58 12.23
C HIS A 232 -15.23 -14.83 11.03
N SER A 233 -15.84 -15.18 9.89
CA SER A 233 -15.17 -15.26 8.60
C SER A 233 -15.85 -14.30 7.61
N LEU A 234 -15.16 -13.88 6.54
CA LEU A 234 -15.77 -12.98 5.57
C LEU A 234 -17.04 -13.58 4.93
N ILE A 235 -17.05 -14.90 4.74
CA ILE A 235 -18.19 -15.59 4.13
C ILE A 235 -19.44 -15.63 5.05
N ASN A 236 -19.29 -15.30 6.34
CA ASN A 236 -20.43 -15.21 7.26
C ASN A 236 -21.24 -13.93 7.06
N TYR A 237 -20.62 -12.82 6.65
CA TYR A 237 -21.33 -11.56 6.46
C TYR A 237 -22.28 -11.68 5.29
N ALA A 238 -23.57 -11.47 5.54
CA ALA A 238 -24.60 -11.56 4.51
C ALA A 238 -24.20 -10.68 3.33
N ALA A 239 -23.91 -9.41 3.60
CA ALA A 239 -23.67 -8.38 2.59
C ALA A 239 -22.62 -8.71 1.53
N ILE A 240 -21.60 -9.49 1.83
CA ILE A 240 -20.53 -9.80 0.88
C ILE A 240 -20.59 -11.24 0.37
N GLN A 241 -21.48 -12.07 0.90
CA GLN A 241 -21.44 -13.52 0.71
C GLN A 241 -21.65 -13.93 -0.74
N LYS A 242 -22.57 -13.28 -1.47
CA LYS A 242 -22.90 -13.71 -2.84
C LYS A 242 -21.79 -13.47 -3.86
N ASN A 243 -20.92 -12.50 -3.59
CA ASN A 243 -19.90 -12.05 -4.54
C ASN A 243 -18.46 -12.44 -4.12
N ILE A 244 -18.29 -13.11 -2.97
CA ILE A 244 -16.96 -13.52 -2.47
C ILE A 244 -16.35 -14.69 -3.27
N GLY A 245 -17.14 -15.36 -4.11
CA GLY A 245 -16.66 -16.41 -5.01
C GLY A 245 -16.48 -17.80 -4.39
N TYR A 246 -16.87 -17.97 -3.13
CA TYR A 246 -16.90 -19.28 -2.44
C TYR A 246 -18.24 -19.50 -1.75
N THR A 247 -18.52 -20.77 -1.44
CA THR A 247 -19.64 -21.15 -0.57
C THR A 247 -19.10 -21.56 0.78
N MET A 248 -19.93 -21.50 1.81
CA MET A 248 -19.56 -22.01 3.14
C MET A 248 -19.10 -23.47 3.11
N ALA A 249 -19.62 -24.28 2.18
CA ALA A 249 -19.22 -25.67 2.01
C ALA A 249 -17.84 -25.85 1.35
N THR A 250 -17.40 -24.88 0.53
CA THR A 250 -16.12 -24.94 -0.21
C THR A 250 -15.00 -24.15 0.45
N ALA A 251 -15.31 -23.34 1.45
CA ALA A 251 -14.41 -22.51 2.26
C ALA A 251 -13.11 -23.22 2.68
N ALA A 252 -13.23 -24.46 3.17
CA ALA A 252 -12.08 -25.24 3.67
C ALA A 252 -11.01 -25.56 2.61
N THR A 253 -11.31 -25.39 1.33
CA THR A 253 -10.38 -25.68 0.23
C THR A 253 -9.83 -24.43 -0.46
N GLN A 254 -10.21 -23.22 0.00
CA GLN A 254 -9.89 -21.96 -0.68
C GLN A 254 -8.39 -21.77 -0.93
N TYR A 255 -7.52 -22.19 -0.01
CA TYR A 255 -6.07 -21.99 -0.09
C TYR A 255 -5.44 -22.72 -1.30
N SER A 256 -6.15 -23.71 -1.86
CA SER A 256 -5.72 -24.46 -3.04
C SER A 256 -6.28 -23.91 -4.36
N LYS A 257 -7.06 -22.84 -4.31
CA LYS A 257 -7.81 -22.30 -5.44
C LYS A 257 -7.34 -20.89 -5.78
N PRO A 258 -7.43 -20.48 -7.06
CA PRO A 258 -7.18 -19.09 -7.47
C PRO A 258 -8.06 -18.10 -6.72
N THR A 259 -7.55 -16.90 -6.51
CA THR A 259 -8.35 -15.78 -5.98
C THR A 259 -9.54 -15.51 -6.90
N PRO A 260 -10.76 -15.33 -6.37
CA PRO A 260 -11.92 -14.98 -7.17
C PRO A 260 -11.71 -13.68 -7.93
N PRO A 261 -12.13 -13.58 -9.20
CA PRO A 261 -12.00 -12.35 -9.99
C PRO A 261 -12.64 -11.12 -9.33
N SER A 262 -13.66 -11.32 -8.48
CA SER A 262 -14.33 -10.24 -7.76
C SER A 262 -13.39 -9.46 -6.83
N PHE A 263 -12.31 -10.06 -6.33
CA PHE A 263 -11.32 -9.37 -5.49
C PHE A 263 -10.57 -8.27 -6.27
N ASN A 264 -10.45 -8.43 -7.58
CA ASN A 264 -9.85 -7.43 -8.46
C ASN A 264 -10.89 -6.44 -9.02
N ASN A 265 -12.16 -6.53 -8.63
CA ASN A 265 -13.18 -5.56 -9.07
C ASN A 265 -13.06 -4.26 -8.26
N LYS A 266 -13.03 -3.11 -8.92
CA LYS A 266 -12.84 -1.79 -8.28
C LYS A 266 -13.96 -1.37 -7.34
N TYR A 267 -15.13 -1.97 -7.44
CA TYR A 267 -16.30 -1.65 -6.61
C TYR A 267 -16.50 -2.67 -5.48
N TYR A 268 -16.19 -3.96 -5.71
CA TYR A 268 -16.34 -5.00 -4.69
C TYR A 268 -15.07 -5.24 -3.87
N GLY A 269 -13.89 -5.23 -4.50
CA GLY A 269 -12.60 -5.47 -3.85
C GLY A 269 -12.37 -4.59 -2.62
N PRO A 270 -12.52 -3.25 -2.71
CA PRO A 270 -12.38 -2.38 -1.54
C PRO A 270 -13.38 -2.71 -0.43
N MET A 271 -14.63 -3.05 -0.80
CA MET A 271 -15.66 -3.42 0.16
C MET A 271 -15.28 -4.69 0.91
N LEU A 272 -14.74 -5.70 0.21
CA LEU A 272 -14.24 -6.91 0.85
C LEU A 272 -13.12 -6.61 1.85
N THR A 273 -12.19 -5.71 1.50
CA THR A 273 -11.11 -5.25 2.40
C THR A 273 -11.66 -4.56 3.64
N ALA A 274 -12.71 -3.74 3.52
CA ALA A 274 -13.39 -3.11 4.64
C ALA A 274 -13.95 -4.13 5.63
N TYR A 275 -14.60 -5.20 5.13
CA TYR A 275 -15.07 -6.29 5.99
C TYR A 275 -13.93 -7.09 6.60
N PHE A 276 -12.78 -7.20 5.95
CA PHE A 276 -11.61 -7.87 6.53
C PHE A 276 -11.02 -7.09 7.70
N HIS A 277 -10.82 -5.77 7.55
CA HIS A 277 -10.42 -4.93 8.69
C HIS A 277 -11.46 -4.94 9.82
N TYR A 278 -12.76 -4.94 9.49
CA TYR A 278 -13.81 -5.07 10.50
C TYR A 278 -13.74 -6.44 11.20
N ASN A 279 -13.51 -7.52 10.45
CA ASN A 279 -13.37 -8.86 11.01
C ASN A 279 -12.13 -8.96 11.93
N ASP A 280 -11.04 -8.26 11.61
CA ASP A 280 -9.88 -8.15 12.50
C ASP A 280 -10.22 -7.47 13.83
N PHE A 281 -10.94 -6.34 13.76
CA PHE A 281 -11.43 -5.63 14.94
C PHE A 281 -12.27 -6.55 15.85
N VAL A 282 -13.27 -7.22 15.28
CA VAL A 282 -14.12 -8.16 16.02
C VAL A 282 -13.30 -9.32 16.61
N SER A 283 -12.40 -9.90 15.82
CA SER A 283 -11.63 -11.09 16.23
C SER A 283 -10.67 -10.81 17.39
N LEU A 284 -10.07 -9.62 17.44
CA LEU A 284 -9.23 -9.19 18.57
C LEU A 284 -10.02 -9.07 19.88
N ILE A 285 -11.29 -8.66 19.81
CA ILE A 285 -12.21 -8.59 20.96
C ILE A 285 -12.60 -10.01 21.40
N VAL A 286 -13.12 -10.81 20.47
CA VAL A 286 -13.73 -12.11 20.79
C VAL A 286 -12.70 -13.17 21.17
N THR A 287 -11.56 -13.22 20.49
CA THR A 287 -10.48 -14.19 20.79
C THR A 287 -9.75 -13.84 22.08
N GLY A 288 -9.78 -12.58 22.48
CA GLY A 288 -9.00 -12.00 23.58
C GLY A 288 -8.98 -12.81 24.89
N PRO A 289 -10.14 -13.27 25.41
CA PRO A 289 -10.20 -14.06 26.65
C PRO A 289 -9.63 -15.48 26.54
N GLY A 290 -9.47 -15.98 25.31
CA GLY A 290 -8.98 -17.31 24.92
C GLY A 290 -9.73 -18.52 25.52
N PRO A 291 -9.55 -19.73 24.96
CA PRO A 291 -10.13 -20.94 25.53
C PRO A 291 -9.46 -21.30 26.86
N GLY A 292 -10.27 -21.72 27.86
CA GLY A 292 -9.75 -22.33 29.08
C GLY A 292 -8.97 -21.40 30.03
N GLY A 293 -9.16 -20.08 29.91
CA GLY A 293 -8.52 -19.08 30.78
C GLY A 293 -7.16 -18.56 30.28
N TRP A 294 -6.78 -18.87 29.04
CA TRP A 294 -5.61 -18.28 28.39
C TRP A 294 -5.89 -16.87 27.87
N VAL A 295 -5.15 -15.87 28.35
CA VAL A 295 -5.27 -14.50 27.84
C VAL A 295 -4.29 -14.31 26.68
N THR A 296 -4.78 -13.77 25.55
CA THR A 296 -3.93 -13.49 24.39
C THR A 296 -2.91 -12.37 24.67
N PRO A 297 -1.81 -12.26 23.90
CA PRO A 297 -0.75 -11.28 24.18
C PRO A 297 -1.18 -9.80 24.16
N TRP A 298 -2.31 -9.47 23.51
CA TRP A 298 -2.84 -8.11 23.45
C TRP A 298 -3.86 -7.80 24.56
N GLN A 299 -4.34 -8.79 25.30
CA GLN A 299 -5.30 -8.59 26.39
C GLN A 299 -4.61 -8.55 27.75
N PRO A 300 -5.14 -7.78 28.73
CA PRO A 300 -6.36 -6.94 28.66
C PRO A 300 -6.15 -5.57 28.01
N ALA A 301 -4.93 -5.28 27.53
CA ALA A 301 -4.55 -3.95 27.06
C ALA A 301 -5.42 -3.46 25.88
N TYR A 302 -5.83 -4.35 24.99
CA TYR A 302 -6.67 -3.99 23.85
C TYR A 302 -8.05 -3.51 24.29
N ASN A 303 -8.71 -4.24 25.19
CA ASN A 303 -10.01 -3.80 25.73
C ASN A 303 -9.89 -2.46 26.47
N ASN A 304 -8.79 -2.26 27.21
CA ASN A 304 -8.52 -0.99 27.87
C ASN A 304 -8.26 0.13 26.85
N ALA A 305 -7.61 -0.16 25.72
CA ALA A 305 -7.40 0.79 24.65
C ALA A 305 -8.73 1.22 24.01
N LEU A 306 -9.62 0.28 23.70
CA LEU A 306 -10.96 0.59 23.18
C LEU A 306 -11.74 1.47 24.16
N ALA A 307 -11.74 1.12 25.45
CA ALA A 307 -12.38 1.94 26.48
C ALA A 307 -11.82 3.37 26.55
N ASN A 308 -10.50 3.52 26.42
CA ASN A 308 -9.84 4.82 26.40
C ASN A 308 -10.19 5.62 25.14
N PHE A 309 -10.19 4.96 23.97
CA PHE A 309 -10.49 5.54 22.66
C PHE A 309 -11.91 6.10 22.56
N LYS A 310 -12.88 5.63 23.35
CA LYS A 310 -14.21 6.26 23.47
C LYS A 310 -14.18 7.70 23.99
N THR A 311 -13.10 8.10 24.65
CA THR A 311 -12.92 9.44 25.23
C THR A 311 -11.73 10.21 24.65
N LEU A 312 -11.03 9.61 23.68
CA LEU A 312 -9.83 10.17 23.07
C LEU A 312 -10.05 10.31 21.55
N PRO A 313 -10.51 11.48 21.07
CA PRO A 313 -10.73 11.71 19.64
C PRO A 313 -9.42 11.64 18.87
N ASN A 314 -9.52 11.32 17.57
CA ASN A 314 -8.38 11.25 16.64
C ASN A 314 -7.25 10.34 17.14
N ASN A 315 -7.60 9.29 17.88
CA ASN A 315 -6.66 8.28 18.34
C ASN A 315 -6.12 7.43 17.17
N PHE A 316 -5.19 6.53 17.49
CA PHE A 316 -4.46 5.70 16.52
C PHE A 316 -5.05 4.29 16.36
N LEU A 317 -6.38 4.15 16.44
CA LEU A 317 -7.06 2.88 16.18
C LEU A 317 -6.71 2.32 14.79
N ASP A 318 -6.58 3.19 13.79
CA ASP A 318 -6.13 2.85 12.44
C ASP A 318 -4.75 2.18 12.45
N VAL A 319 -3.78 2.68 13.22
CA VAL A 319 -2.43 2.07 13.29
C VAL A 319 -2.52 0.67 13.88
N LEU A 320 -3.29 0.52 14.96
CA LEU A 320 -3.47 -0.78 15.61
C LEU A 320 -4.10 -1.79 14.64
N LEU A 321 -5.14 -1.40 13.91
CA LEU A 321 -5.86 -2.30 13.00
C LEU A 321 -5.11 -2.55 11.69
N ASN A 322 -4.32 -1.59 11.18
CA ASN A 322 -3.39 -1.85 10.07
C ASN A 322 -2.29 -2.84 10.49
N VAL A 323 -1.73 -2.71 11.69
CA VAL A 323 -0.78 -3.71 12.22
C VAL A 323 -1.42 -5.11 12.29
N ALA A 324 -2.66 -5.20 12.77
CA ALA A 324 -3.38 -6.47 12.83
C ALA A 324 -3.54 -7.09 11.43
N TYR A 325 -3.89 -6.27 10.44
CA TYR A 325 -4.04 -6.67 9.05
C TYR A 325 -2.73 -7.23 8.46
N ASN A 326 -1.62 -6.48 8.54
CA ASN A 326 -0.39 -6.86 7.84
C ASN A 326 0.45 -7.89 8.62
N GLN A 327 0.63 -7.71 9.93
CA GLN A 327 1.50 -8.57 10.75
C GLN A 327 0.76 -9.78 11.34
N GLY A 328 -0.57 -9.68 11.49
CA GLY A 328 -1.37 -10.62 12.25
C GLY A 328 -1.28 -10.39 13.77
N TYR A 329 -2.20 -11.00 14.51
CA TYR A 329 -2.43 -10.67 15.92
C TYR A 329 -1.28 -11.04 16.86
N TYR A 330 -0.48 -12.04 16.48
CA TYR A 330 0.58 -12.61 17.30
C TYR A 330 1.99 -12.08 16.96
N GLY A 331 2.10 -11.13 16.02
CA GLY A 331 3.39 -10.55 15.62
C GLY A 331 4.04 -9.60 16.64
N GLY A 332 3.35 -9.33 17.76
CA GLY A 332 3.84 -8.52 18.88
C GLY A 332 3.48 -7.04 18.80
N LEU A 333 3.37 -6.45 17.60
CA LEU A 333 3.03 -5.03 17.46
C LEU A 333 1.58 -4.74 17.91
N VAL A 334 0.63 -5.65 17.69
CA VAL A 334 -0.74 -5.50 18.21
C VAL A 334 -0.71 -5.35 19.74
N GLY A 335 0.07 -6.17 20.45
CA GLY A 335 0.23 -6.07 21.90
C GLY A 335 0.89 -4.75 22.34
N SER A 336 1.90 -4.29 21.59
CA SER A 336 2.58 -3.01 21.84
C SER A 336 1.63 -1.81 21.69
N TYR A 337 0.90 -1.71 20.57
CA TYR A 337 -0.05 -0.62 20.34
C TYR A 337 -1.27 -0.71 21.25
N SER A 338 -1.72 -1.92 21.61
CA SER A 338 -2.75 -2.11 22.63
C SER A 338 -2.31 -1.55 23.99
N SER A 339 -1.07 -1.83 24.40
CA SER A 339 -0.50 -1.32 25.65
C SER A 339 -0.37 0.21 25.65
N LEU A 340 0.06 0.79 24.53
CA LEU A 340 0.09 2.25 24.36
C LEU A 340 -1.33 2.84 24.43
N GLY A 341 -2.29 2.22 23.74
CA GLY A 341 -3.69 2.65 23.68
C GLY A 341 -4.37 2.64 25.04
N ALA A 342 -4.10 1.63 25.87
CA ALA A 342 -4.70 1.45 27.19
C ALA A 342 -4.50 2.63 28.13
N THR A 343 -3.38 3.36 27.99
CA THR A 343 -3.06 4.54 28.80
C THR A 343 -2.80 5.77 27.93
N ALA A 344 -3.27 5.77 26.69
CA ALA A 344 -2.98 6.82 25.73
C ALA A 344 -3.58 8.16 26.20
N THR A 345 -2.80 9.21 25.99
CA THR A 345 -3.22 10.61 26.13
C THR A 345 -3.09 11.30 24.77
N ALA A 346 -3.50 12.56 24.67
CA ALA A 346 -3.24 13.36 23.47
C ALA A 346 -1.73 13.42 23.11
N ALA A 347 -0.83 13.39 24.12
CA ALA A 347 0.61 13.33 23.88
C ALA A 347 1.06 11.98 23.31
N THR A 348 0.46 10.87 23.76
CA THR A 348 0.69 9.54 23.19
C THR A 348 0.25 9.50 21.73
N VAL A 349 -0.93 10.04 21.42
CA VAL A 349 -1.44 10.15 20.05
C VAL A 349 -0.49 10.97 19.18
N ALA A 350 -0.04 12.14 19.65
CA ALA A 350 0.93 12.95 18.91
C ALA A 350 2.26 12.21 18.65
N SER A 351 2.72 11.42 19.62
CA SER A 351 3.92 10.59 19.46
C SER A 351 3.73 9.47 18.44
N VAL A 352 2.57 8.78 18.47
CA VAL A 352 2.25 7.72 17.51
C VAL A 352 2.03 8.30 16.12
N ASN A 353 1.43 9.48 16.00
CA ASN A 353 1.23 10.16 14.72
C ASN A 353 2.54 10.73 14.13
N SER A 354 3.61 10.83 14.92
CA SER A 354 4.90 11.25 14.41
C SER A 354 5.59 10.15 13.61
N TYR A 355 5.98 10.48 12.38
CA TYR A 355 6.85 9.66 11.54
C TYR A 355 8.24 9.40 12.16
N SER A 356 8.64 10.15 13.19
CA SER A 356 9.93 9.96 13.87
C SER A 356 10.05 8.59 14.53
N SER A 357 8.94 7.96 14.89
CA SER A 357 8.91 6.63 15.51
C SER A 357 9.35 5.51 14.56
N VAL A 358 9.19 5.71 13.25
CA VAL A 358 9.48 4.70 12.22
C VAL A 358 10.52 5.14 11.20
N TRP A 359 11.00 6.39 11.25
CA TRP A 359 11.96 6.90 10.27
C TRP A 359 13.27 6.09 10.24
N GLY A 360 13.56 5.44 9.11
CA GLY A 360 14.74 4.59 8.91
C GLY A 360 14.64 3.19 9.51
N VAL A 361 13.51 2.83 10.13
CA VAL A 361 13.28 1.48 10.67
C VAL A 361 13.22 0.46 9.54
N GLN A 362 13.96 -0.64 9.67
CA GLN A 362 14.05 -1.68 8.65
C GLN A 362 12.96 -2.75 8.75
N ASP A 363 12.27 -2.83 9.89
CA ASP A 363 11.13 -3.72 10.08
C ASP A 363 9.93 -3.19 9.27
N THR A 364 9.56 -3.92 8.22
CA THR A 364 8.50 -3.51 7.31
C THR A 364 7.13 -3.50 7.99
N TYR A 365 6.89 -4.38 8.98
CA TYR A 365 5.62 -4.38 9.70
C TYR A 365 5.43 -3.15 10.59
N GLN A 366 6.53 -2.56 11.07
CA GLN A 366 6.48 -1.27 11.76
C GLN A 366 6.22 -0.12 10.78
N GLN A 367 6.68 -0.24 9.53
CA GLN A 367 6.49 0.79 8.50
C GLN A 367 5.08 0.79 7.90
N TYR A 368 4.44 -0.37 7.71
CA TYR A 368 3.19 -0.49 6.96
C TYR A 368 2.08 0.49 7.39
N PRO A 369 1.74 0.63 8.69
CA PRO A 369 0.69 1.58 9.11
C PRO A 369 1.03 3.03 8.77
N TYR A 370 2.32 3.36 8.76
CA TYR A 370 2.81 4.71 8.49
C TYR A 370 2.97 4.98 7.01
N GLN A 371 3.24 3.97 6.20
CA GLN A 371 3.14 4.06 4.74
C GLN A 371 1.69 4.36 4.33
N VAL A 372 0.71 3.65 4.90
CA VAL A 372 -0.72 3.94 4.72
C VAL A 372 -1.03 5.41 5.04
N ARG A 373 -0.60 5.90 6.21
CA ARG A 373 -0.77 7.33 6.57
C ARG A 373 -0.02 8.27 5.63
N TYR A 374 1.17 7.93 5.19
CA TYR A 374 1.97 8.75 4.26
C TYR A 374 1.28 8.90 2.90
N TYR A 375 0.64 7.84 2.41
CA TYR A 375 -0.16 7.89 1.17
C TYR A 375 -1.40 8.77 1.34
N LEU A 376 -2.06 8.68 2.49
CA LEU A 376 -3.23 9.50 2.81
C LEU A 376 -2.89 10.95 3.06
N ASP A 377 -1.78 11.24 3.73
CA ASP A 377 -1.30 12.61 3.94
C ASP A 377 -0.93 13.27 2.60
N GLN A 378 -0.41 12.50 1.63
CA GLN A 378 -0.29 12.96 0.25
C GLN A 378 -1.64 13.29 -0.38
N LEU A 379 -2.62 12.40 -0.28
CA LEU A 379 -3.96 12.61 -0.85
C LEU A 379 -4.70 13.80 -0.22
N TYR A 380 -4.48 14.05 1.07
CA TYR A 380 -5.22 15.02 1.88
C TYR A 380 -4.51 16.35 2.09
N ASN A 381 -3.34 16.54 1.46
CA ASN A 381 -2.49 17.72 1.60
C ASN A 381 -2.07 17.99 3.05
N ASN A 382 -1.81 16.93 3.80
CA ASN A 382 -1.19 17.03 5.12
C ASN A 382 0.34 17.10 4.98
N PRO A 383 1.07 17.70 5.93
CA PRO A 383 2.53 17.73 5.90
C PRO A 383 3.13 16.31 5.94
N ILE A 384 3.96 15.98 4.95
CA ILE A 384 4.68 14.70 4.87
C ILE A 384 6.19 14.90 5.03
N PRO A 385 6.89 13.97 5.70
CA PRO A 385 8.33 14.03 5.85
C PRO A 385 9.02 13.81 4.50
N THR A 386 10.12 14.51 4.24
CA THR A 386 10.84 14.45 2.97
C THR A 386 12.25 13.87 3.15
N THR A 387 13.21 14.69 3.58
CA THR A 387 14.61 14.30 3.78
C THR A 387 14.91 13.85 5.20
N SER A 388 14.04 14.17 6.15
CA SER A 388 14.13 13.74 7.54
C SER A 388 12.74 13.60 8.17
N ALA A 389 12.65 12.90 9.29
CA ALA A 389 11.42 12.77 10.08
C ALA A 389 10.81 14.11 10.56
N THR A 390 11.59 15.19 10.48
CA THR A 390 11.22 16.52 10.97
C THR A 390 11.21 17.59 9.88
N THR A 391 11.53 17.21 8.64
CA THR A 391 11.55 18.14 7.49
C THR A 391 10.35 17.83 6.62
N PHE A 392 9.33 18.68 6.72
CA PHE A 392 8.05 18.46 6.06
C PHE A 392 7.91 19.30 4.79
N ALA A 393 7.18 18.76 3.83
CA ALA A 393 6.57 19.50 2.74
C ALA A 393 5.06 19.22 2.74
N THR A 394 4.28 20.17 2.25
CA THR A 394 2.83 20.00 2.10
C THR A 394 2.52 19.80 0.62
N PRO A 395 1.94 18.65 0.24
CA PRO A 395 1.44 18.41 -1.10
C PRO A 395 0.31 19.37 -1.48
N ASP A 396 0.11 19.54 -2.77
CA ASP A 396 -0.98 20.33 -3.37
C ASP A 396 -1.69 19.46 -4.41
N ASN A 397 -2.23 18.35 -3.92
CA ASN A 397 -2.93 17.34 -4.68
C ASN A 397 -4.43 17.63 -4.68
N HIS A 398 -5.05 17.51 -5.85
CA HIS A 398 -6.48 17.70 -6.02
C HIS A 398 -7.16 16.42 -6.53
N VAL A 399 -8.21 15.99 -5.82
CA VAL A 399 -9.12 14.94 -6.28
C VAL A 399 -10.52 15.53 -6.23
N ALA A 400 -10.79 16.41 -7.19
CA ALA A 400 -12.07 17.08 -7.35
C ALA A 400 -13.07 16.21 -8.13
N PHE A 401 -14.30 16.12 -7.64
CA PHE A 401 -15.37 15.33 -8.24
C PHE A 401 -16.73 15.99 -8.04
N SER A 402 -17.64 15.77 -8.98
CA SER A 402 -19.03 16.19 -8.82
C SER A 402 -19.76 15.26 -7.86
N VAL A 403 -20.74 15.79 -7.12
CA VAL A 403 -21.61 14.97 -6.27
C VAL A 403 -22.37 13.90 -7.08
N ALA A 404 -22.71 14.18 -8.35
CA ALA A 404 -23.27 13.18 -9.26
C ALA A 404 -22.31 12.03 -9.58
N THR A 405 -21.01 12.31 -9.70
CA THR A 405 -19.97 11.28 -9.85
C THR A 405 -19.90 10.41 -8.59
N LEU A 406 -19.93 11.02 -7.40
CA LEU A 406 -19.95 10.29 -6.13
C LEU A 406 -21.19 9.39 -6.00
N GLU A 407 -22.38 9.89 -6.35
CA GLU A 407 -23.62 9.10 -6.36
C GLU A 407 -23.49 7.87 -7.27
N GLY A 408 -22.98 8.06 -8.49
CA GLY A 408 -22.80 6.97 -9.45
C GLY A 408 -21.86 5.88 -8.93
N ILE A 409 -20.76 6.28 -8.29
CA ILE A 409 -19.79 5.34 -7.71
C ILE A 409 -20.39 4.65 -6.48
N PHE A 410 -21.07 5.39 -5.59
CA PHE A 410 -21.80 4.82 -4.46
C PHE A 410 -22.80 3.75 -4.93
N SER A 411 -23.60 4.07 -5.94
CA SER A 411 -24.56 3.13 -6.52
C SER A 411 -23.86 1.89 -7.10
N ASN A 412 -22.74 2.05 -7.81
CA ASN A 412 -21.97 0.92 -8.34
C ASN A 412 -21.38 0.04 -7.24
N VAL A 413 -20.82 0.63 -6.18
CA VAL A 413 -20.31 -0.11 -5.00
C VAL A 413 -21.41 -0.92 -4.35
N PHE A 414 -22.54 -0.29 -4.02
CA PHE A 414 -23.61 -0.97 -3.29
C PHE A 414 -24.33 -2.05 -4.13
N GLN A 415 -24.33 -1.93 -5.46
CA GLN A 415 -24.81 -3.01 -6.34
C GLN A 415 -23.94 -4.28 -6.31
N THR A 416 -22.72 -4.21 -5.76
CA THR A 416 -21.85 -5.39 -5.62
C THR A 416 -22.06 -6.18 -4.32
N ILE A 417 -22.83 -5.63 -3.38
CA ILE A 417 -23.17 -6.25 -2.10
C ILE A 417 -24.65 -6.61 -2.03
N ASP A 418 -24.98 -7.47 -1.08
CA ASP A 418 -26.30 -8.02 -0.90
C ASP A 418 -26.93 -7.68 0.46
N TYR A 419 -28.18 -8.05 0.62
CA TYR A 419 -28.91 -8.00 1.88
C TYR A 419 -29.93 -9.15 1.92
N VAL A 420 -30.35 -9.53 3.11
CA VAL A 420 -31.42 -10.51 3.30
C VAL A 420 -32.76 -9.77 3.28
N ASN A 421 -33.58 -10.01 2.25
CA ASN A 421 -34.88 -9.35 2.15
C ASN A 421 -35.89 -9.90 3.17
N SER A 422 -37.09 -9.30 3.22
CA SER A 422 -38.16 -9.71 4.14
C SER A 422 -38.64 -11.17 3.98
N SER A 423 -38.29 -11.83 2.87
CA SER A 423 -38.58 -13.23 2.60
C SER A 423 -37.44 -14.17 3.01
N GLY A 424 -36.37 -13.65 3.63
CA GLY A 424 -35.20 -14.41 4.05
C GLY A 424 -34.24 -14.76 2.90
N VAL A 425 -34.31 -14.08 1.76
CA VAL A 425 -33.50 -14.38 0.57
C VAL A 425 -32.41 -13.31 0.36
N GLY A 426 -31.16 -13.76 0.21
CA GLY A 426 -30.03 -12.89 -0.15
C GLY A 426 -30.19 -12.30 -1.56
N THR A 427 -30.27 -10.98 -1.66
CA THR A 427 -30.54 -10.25 -2.91
C THR A 427 -29.57 -9.07 -3.05
N TYR A 428 -29.08 -8.82 -4.27
CA TYR A 428 -28.25 -7.64 -4.54
C TYR A 428 -29.04 -6.35 -4.36
N ILE A 429 -28.38 -5.30 -3.87
CA ILE A 429 -28.97 -3.96 -3.78
C ILE A 429 -29.11 -3.40 -5.20
N SER A 430 -30.26 -2.81 -5.51
CA SER A 430 -30.49 -2.16 -6.81
C SER A 430 -29.92 -0.74 -6.85
N ALA A 431 -29.58 -0.26 -8.06
CA ALA A 431 -29.17 1.12 -8.27
C ALA A 431 -30.17 2.14 -7.70
N THR A 432 -31.48 1.87 -7.84
CA THR A 432 -32.55 2.74 -7.30
C THR A 432 -32.53 2.81 -5.78
N GLN A 433 -32.30 1.69 -5.10
CA GLN A 433 -32.20 1.66 -3.63
C GLN A 433 -30.99 2.48 -3.16
N ALA A 434 -29.82 2.26 -3.78
CA ALA A 434 -28.61 3.01 -3.45
C ALA A 434 -28.75 4.52 -3.73
N SER A 435 -29.22 4.91 -4.92
CA SER A 435 -29.46 6.32 -5.25
C SER A 435 -30.50 6.98 -4.35
N THR A 436 -31.54 6.27 -3.92
CA THR A 436 -32.55 6.84 -3.01
C THR A 436 -31.92 7.21 -1.66
N ALA A 437 -31.15 6.30 -1.06
CA ALA A 437 -30.45 6.56 0.19
C ALA A 437 -29.41 7.69 0.05
N PHE A 438 -28.65 7.71 -1.04
CA PHE A 438 -27.67 8.77 -1.28
C PHE A 438 -28.31 10.16 -1.40
N ASN A 439 -29.43 10.28 -2.12
CA ASN A 439 -30.13 11.56 -2.28
C ASN A 439 -30.78 12.05 -0.97
N GLN A 440 -31.24 11.13 -0.11
CA GLN A 440 -31.68 11.46 1.25
C GLN A 440 -30.51 12.02 2.06
N ALA A 441 -29.36 11.35 2.02
CA ALA A 441 -28.15 11.75 2.73
C ALA A 441 -27.62 13.12 2.32
N LEU A 442 -27.70 13.51 1.04
CA LEU A 442 -27.35 14.87 0.60
C LEU A 442 -28.15 15.94 1.33
N THR A 443 -29.46 15.71 1.50
CA THR A 443 -30.35 16.63 2.21
C THR A 443 -29.97 16.71 3.69
N GLN A 444 -29.67 15.57 4.32
CA GLN A 444 -29.25 15.50 5.73
C GLN A 444 -27.89 16.17 5.98
N ALA A 445 -26.96 16.02 5.03
CA ALA A 445 -25.65 16.66 5.08
C ALA A 445 -25.68 18.14 4.67
N GLY A 446 -26.75 18.63 4.04
CA GLY A 446 -26.80 19.99 3.51
C GLY A 446 -25.80 20.21 2.36
N VAL A 447 -25.59 19.18 1.53
CA VAL A 447 -24.70 19.23 0.36
C VAL A 447 -25.57 19.26 -0.90
N ALA A 448 -25.35 20.24 -1.77
CA ALA A 448 -26.12 20.36 -3.01
C ALA A 448 -25.73 19.25 -4.01
N SER A 449 -26.71 18.68 -4.72
CA SER A 449 -26.45 17.69 -5.77
C SER A 449 -25.61 18.20 -6.94
N SER A 450 -25.56 19.53 -7.12
CA SER A 450 -24.72 20.21 -8.12
C SER A 450 -23.34 20.61 -7.59
N ALA A 451 -22.99 20.28 -6.35
CA ALA A 451 -21.70 20.66 -5.77
C ALA A 451 -20.55 19.85 -6.40
N THR A 452 -19.37 20.47 -6.36
CA THR A 452 -18.09 19.81 -6.58
C THR A 452 -17.35 19.81 -5.25
N LEU A 453 -16.80 18.66 -4.87
CA LEU A 453 -16.03 18.46 -3.66
C LEU A 453 -14.61 18.01 -4.03
N ASP A 454 -13.64 18.25 -3.16
CA ASP A 454 -12.26 17.80 -3.34
C ASP A 454 -11.76 17.07 -2.09
N LEU A 455 -11.26 15.83 -2.25
CA LEU A 455 -10.68 15.09 -1.11
C LEU A 455 -9.44 15.76 -0.53
N GLY A 456 -8.69 16.53 -1.33
CA GLY A 456 -7.54 17.31 -0.88
C GLY A 456 -7.94 18.49 0.02
N ASN A 457 -9.20 18.89 0.03
CA ASN A 457 -9.74 19.94 0.90
C ASN A 457 -10.39 19.31 2.15
N ALA A 458 -9.91 19.67 3.34
CA ALA A 458 -10.41 19.08 4.60
C ALA A 458 -11.91 19.31 4.86
N THR A 459 -12.47 20.45 4.44
CA THR A 459 -13.91 20.74 4.63
C THR A 459 -14.76 19.89 3.69
N ASP A 460 -14.36 19.81 2.42
CA ASP A 460 -15.07 19.03 1.40
C ASP A 460 -14.94 17.52 1.66
N ARG A 461 -13.77 17.06 2.12
CA ARG A 461 -13.55 15.68 2.57
C ARG A 461 -14.46 15.33 3.75
N ALA A 462 -14.55 16.18 4.77
CA ALA A 462 -15.47 15.97 5.89
C ALA A 462 -16.94 15.97 5.44
N ALA A 463 -17.31 16.81 4.47
CA ALA A 463 -18.64 16.79 3.87
C ALA A 463 -18.90 15.48 3.09
N THR A 464 -17.91 14.99 2.35
CA THR A 464 -17.95 13.70 1.63
C THR A 464 -18.20 12.56 2.60
N PHE A 465 -17.40 12.46 3.67
CA PHE A 465 -17.57 11.42 4.69
C PHE A 465 -18.96 11.47 5.32
N ARG A 466 -19.45 12.66 5.68
CA ARG A 466 -20.79 12.81 6.28
C ARG A 466 -21.92 12.40 5.34
N VAL A 467 -21.83 12.72 4.05
CA VAL A 467 -22.81 12.25 3.04
C VAL A 467 -22.79 10.72 2.98
N LEU A 468 -21.61 10.11 2.93
CA LEU A 468 -21.48 8.66 2.87
C LEU A 468 -21.98 7.97 4.14
N GLU A 469 -21.68 8.50 5.33
CA GLU A 469 -22.17 7.99 6.62
C GLU A 469 -23.71 7.97 6.65
N TYR A 470 -24.35 9.09 6.28
CA TYR A 470 -25.81 9.13 6.18
C TYR A 470 -26.35 8.20 5.10
N ALA A 471 -25.70 8.10 3.94
CA ALA A 471 -26.18 7.26 2.84
C ALA A 471 -26.15 5.77 3.21
N ILE A 472 -25.13 5.33 3.96
CA ILE A 472 -25.04 3.95 4.45
C ILE A 472 -26.15 3.68 5.48
N GLY A 473 -26.31 4.55 6.48
CA GLY A 473 -27.36 4.38 7.50
C GLY A 473 -28.78 4.48 6.94
N ASP A 474 -29.02 5.37 5.98
CA ASP A 474 -30.29 5.48 5.26
C ASP A 474 -30.55 4.21 4.46
N LEU A 475 -29.54 3.62 3.84
CA LEU A 475 -29.68 2.39 3.07
C LEU A 475 -30.03 1.20 3.96
N GLU A 476 -29.36 1.03 5.10
CA GLU A 476 -29.74 0.02 6.11
C GLU A 476 -31.18 0.19 6.58
N THR A 477 -31.56 1.43 6.91
CA THR A 477 -32.92 1.77 7.35
C THR A 477 -33.95 1.44 6.28
N ASN A 478 -33.70 1.83 5.03
CA ASN A 478 -34.59 1.60 3.89
C ASN A 478 -34.71 0.12 3.53
N LEU A 479 -33.65 -0.67 3.71
CA LEU A 479 -33.62 -2.11 3.45
C LEU A 479 -34.15 -2.95 4.62
N GLY A 480 -34.15 -2.40 5.84
CA GLY A 480 -34.49 -3.14 7.06
C GLY A 480 -33.44 -4.20 7.42
N THR A 481 -32.16 -3.89 7.19
CA THR A 481 -31.02 -4.80 7.44
C THR A 481 -29.90 -4.05 8.14
N GLN A 482 -29.01 -4.80 8.81
CA GLN A 482 -27.70 -4.30 9.24
C GLN A 482 -26.63 -4.91 8.35
N PHE A 483 -25.64 -4.14 7.92
CA PHE A 483 -24.57 -4.62 7.04
C PHE A 483 -23.56 -5.48 7.79
N ASN A 484 -23.46 -5.35 9.11
CA ASN A 484 -22.69 -6.28 9.95
C ASN A 484 -23.38 -7.64 10.20
N ALA A 485 -24.58 -7.87 9.66
CA ALA A 485 -25.34 -9.09 9.90
C ALA A 485 -24.62 -10.34 9.36
N THR A 486 -24.46 -11.34 10.23
CA THR A 486 -23.84 -12.62 9.90
C THR A 486 -24.84 -13.76 9.84
N THR A 487 -24.56 -14.76 9.02
CA THR A 487 -25.29 -16.03 8.95
C THR A 487 -24.31 -17.21 9.00
N ASN A 488 -24.76 -18.35 9.52
CA ASN A 488 -24.02 -19.63 9.46
C ASN A 488 -24.56 -20.57 8.35
N SER A 489 -25.49 -20.07 7.54
CA SER A 489 -26.08 -20.75 6.40
C SER A 489 -25.74 -20.01 5.13
N GLN A 490 -25.51 -20.77 4.05
CA GLN A 490 -25.38 -20.23 2.71
C GLN A 490 -26.69 -19.54 2.28
N LEU A 491 -26.58 -18.28 1.81
CA LEU A 491 -27.66 -17.46 1.26
C LEU A 491 -27.85 -17.67 -0.24
#